data_AF-A0A925F599-F1
#
_entry.id   AF-A0A925F599-F1
#
_cell.length_a   1.000
_cell.length_b   1.000
_cell.length_c   1.000
_cell.angle_alpha   90.00
_cell.angle_beta   90.00
_cell.angle_gamma   90.00
#
_symmetry.space_group_name_H-M   'P 1'
#
loop_
_entity.id
_entity.type
_entity.pdbx_description
1 polymer ?
#
loop_
_entity_poly.entity_id
_entity_poly.type
_entity_poly.pdbx_seq_one_letter_code
_entity_poly.pdbx_strand_id
1 'polypeptide(L)'
;MRCLLLIVIFYSITSPLQSQTAEKIIAELKSINKKIINKPCSTGSTALISNRAMNVFLADKTGYLSESGDLSFYTNYVTLNTTEGKLMINHNFQKTTGIDEPVNKLLSIGIYANVANSLAAKFLDKKFENELGVTVNYKWLSKVKTRFTGCTPIQNNKNQQQAMDALRAAIIHSLEIEINKKETEFKTSIHTIDTADVPGQNIQAATAVMSKHFYENLKKEFAEKFATLQAATLTATSNFSVITTGWTSLTANLPLVFPNYFIAPSLTGTFREKHPYPLEVMLSHTRLWESSQLGRLFLTLGGKVFFNNSKLGYSLNKTSFTEYKSRGGTDTLRLAGLKNDQAYIGQYETFVTPSLRGRLVYFPASSHVGISFLLEQNFGSYNLLNGRLGIPVVLINSKKTPAVNFEFHILFYDMTDKTAPDKRTGNKTSIGLGVGIPFSRLMY
;
A
#
# COMPACT_ATOMS: atom_id res chain seq x y z
N MET A 1 23.33 -13.65 -20.98
CA MET A 1 21.91 -13.57 -20.53
C MET A 1 21.17 -12.68 -21.52
N ARG A 2 20.19 -13.25 -22.25
CA ARG A 2 19.44 -12.54 -23.31
C ARG A 2 18.33 -11.70 -22.65
N CYS A 3 18.35 -10.39 -22.86
CA CYS A 3 17.29 -9.46 -22.44
C CYS A 3 15.97 -9.82 -23.13
N LEU A 4 14.96 -10.19 -22.33
CA LEU A 4 13.60 -10.38 -22.80
C LEU A 4 12.88 -9.02 -22.74
N LEU A 5 12.70 -8.39 -23.90
CA LEU A 5 12.00 -7.11 -24.03
C LEU A 5 10.51 -7.42 -24.28
N LEU A 6 9.68 -7.17 -23.26
CA LEU A 6 8.24 -7.44 -23.27
C LEU A 6 7.53 -6.24 -23.89
N ILE A 7 7.23 -6.33 -25.19
CA ILE A 7 6.46 -5.31 -25.93
C ILE A 7 4.97 -5.56 -25.66
N VAL A 8 4.34 -4.67 -24.89
CA VAL A 8 2.89 -4.66 -24.68
C VAL A 8 2.25 -3.81 -25.78
N ILE A 9 1.59 -4.46 -26.73
CA ILE A 9 0.83 -3.80 -27.81
C ILE A 9 -0.55 -3.43 -27.27
N PHE A 10 -0.80 -2.14 -27.04
CA PHE A 10 -2.13 -1.61 -26.74
C PHE A 10 -2.90 -1.36 -28.05
N TYR A 11 -3.78 -2.30 -28.40
CA TYR A 11 -4.81 -2.05 -29.41
C TYR A 11 -5.91 -1.16 -28.82
N SER A 12 -6.03 0.06 -29.34
CA SER A 12 -7.11 0.99 -29.00
C SER A 12 -8.25 0.81 -29.98
N ILE A 13 -9.28 0.06 -29.59
CA ILE A 13 -10.53 -0.05 -30.35
C ILE A 13 -11.35 1.22 -30.09
N THR A 14 -11.44 2.09 -31.07
CA THR A 14 -12.30 3.28 -31.02
C THR A 14 -13.74 2.89 -31.33
N SER A 15 -14.52 2.59 -30.29
CA SER A 15 -15.98 2.49 -30.44
C SER A 15 -16.58 3.88 -30.69
N PRO A 16 -17.65 4.01 -31.50
CA PRO A 16 -18.36 5.27 -31.68
C PRO A 16 -18.97 5.69 -30.33
N LEU A 17 -18.37 6.70 -29.71
CA LEU A 17 -18.80 7.26 -28.44
C LEU A 17 -20.16 7.95 -28.64
N GLN A 18 -21.19 7.48 -27.95
CA GLN A 18 -22.44 8.23 -27.82
C GLN A 18 -22.16 9.59 -27.16
N SER A 19 -22.70 10.66 -27.75
CA SER A 19 -22.67 12.00 -27.17
C SER A 19 -23.19 11.98 -25.71
N GLN A 20 -22.35 12.39 -24.77
CA GLN A 20 -22.70 12.56 -23.36
C GLN A 20 -23.37 13.92 -23.15
N THR A 21 -24.38 13.98 -22.29
CA THR A 21 -25.12 15.21 -21.92
C THR A 21 -25.21 15.31 -20.40
N ALA A 22 -25.50 16.50 -19.86
CA ALA A 22 -25.72 16.67 -18.42
C ALA A 22 -26.80 15.71 -17.88
N GLU A 23 -27.92 15.56 -18.61
CA GLU A 23 -29.00 14.63 -18.26
C GLU A 23 -28.52 13.18 -18.14
N LYS A 24 -27.66 12.72 -19.06
CA LYS A 24 -27.09 11.36 -18.99
C LYS A 24 -26.21 11.19 -17.76
N ILE A 25 -25.39 12.19 -17.43
CA ILE A 25 -24.55 12.16 -16.22
C ILE A 25 -25.42 12.09 -14.97
N ILE A 26 -26.45 12.93 -14.87
CA ILE A 26 -27.41 12.94 -13.74
C ILE A 26 -28.15 11.60 -13.64
N ALA A 27 -28.63 11.07 -14.76
CA ALA A 27 -29.31 9.77 -14.82
C ALA A 27 -28.40 8.62 -14.36
N GLU A 28 -27.12 8.67 -14.70
CA GLU A 28 -26.11 7.70 -14.25
C GLU A 28 -25.94 7.74 -12.71
N LEU A 29 -25.81 8.93 -12.11
CA LEU A 29 -25.74 9.09 -10.65
C LEU A 29 -27.01 8.58 -9.94
N LYS A 30 -28.19 8.92 -10.49
CA LYS A 30 -29.50 8.44 -9.99
C LYS A 30 -29.61 6.90 -10.10
N SER A 31 -29.12 6.32 -11.20
CA SER A 31 -29.08 4.86 -11.41
C SER A 31 -28.20 4.15 -10.38
N ILE A 32 -27.01 4.70 -10.08
CA ILE A 32 -26.13 4.17 -9.02
C ILE A 32 -26.85 4.17 -7.67
N ASN A 33 -27.52 5.28 -7.29
CA ASN A 33 -28.25 5.33 -6.02
C ASN A 33 -29.42 4.34 -5.97
N LYS A 34 -30.17 4.19 -7.07
CA LYS A 34 -31.27 3.22 -7.16
C LYS A 34 -30.79 1.78 -6.98
N LYS A 35 -29.61 1.42 -7.52
CA LYS A 35 -28.98 0.10 -7.30
C LYS A 35 -28.62 -0.17 -5.84
N ILE A 36 -28.38 0.87 -5.04
CA ILE A 36 -28.06 0.74 -3.61
C ILE A 36 -29.36 0.55 -2.81
N ILE A 37 -30.36 1.41 -3.02
CA ILE A 37 -31.64 1.40 -2.30
C ILE A 37 -32.39 0.07 -2.50
N ASN A 38 -32.38 -0.47 -3.72
CA ASN A 38 -33.16 -1.65 -4.06
C ASN A 38 -32.57 -2.98 -3.55
N LYS A 39 -31.45 -2.97 -2.81
CA LYS A 39 -30.88 -4.20 -2.25
C LYS A 39 -31.65 -4.61 -0.98
N PRO A 40 -32.23 -5.81 -0.93
CA PRO A 40 -32.99 -6.24 0.24
C PRO A 40 -32.07 -6.50 1.45
N CYS A 41 -32.52 -5.98 2.60
CA CYS A 41 -31.88 -6.11 3.92
C CYS A 41 -31.63 -7.56 4.36
N SER A 42 -32.45 -8.50 3.90
CA SER A 42 -32.39 -9.93 4.26
C SER A 42 -31.10 -10.64 3.82
N THR A 43 -30.32 -10.04 2.91
CA THR A 43 -29.12 -10.65 2.35
C THR A 43 -27.84 -10.40 3.16
N GLY A 44 -27.89 -9.56 4.21
CA GLY A 44 -26.70 -9.15 4.99
C GLY A 44 -25.61 -8.48 4.13
N SER A 45 -25.96 -8.05 2.92
CA SER A 45 -25.08 -7.60 1.84
C SER A 45 -25.50 -6.25 1.27
N THR A 46 -26.31 -5.51 2.03
CA THR A 46 -26.75 -4.15 1.69
C THR A 46 -25.59 -3.18 1.80
N ALA A 47 -25.43 -2.34 0.77
CA ALA A 47 -24.43 -1.28 0.75
C ALA A 47 -25.08 0.02 1.25
N LEU A 48 -24.35 0.84 2.00
CA LEU A 48 -24.82 2.17 2.44
C LEU A 48 -24.35 3.31 1.53
N ILE A 49 -23.37 3.04 0.68
CA ILE A 49 -22.76 3.98 -0.26
C ILE A 49 -22.37 3.21 -1.52
N SER A 50 -22.08 3.93 -2.59
CA SER A 50 -21.63 3.32 -3.84
C SER A 50 -20.29 2.58 -3.68
N ASN A 51 -19.95 1.68 -4.59
CA ASN A 51 -18.67 0.97 -4.53
C ASN A 51 -17.48 1.94 -4.66
N ARG A 52 -17.59 2.94 -5.53
CA ARG A 52 -16.57 3.98 -5.67
C ARG A 52 -16.43 4.82 -4.39
N ALA A 53 -17.54 5.16 -3.75
CA ALA A 53 -17.52 5.80 -2.44
C ALA A 53 -16.88 4.91 -1.36
N MET A 54 -17.13 3.59 -1.41
CA MET A 54 -16.49 2.63 -0.51
C MET A 54 -14.98 2.55 -0.75
N ASN A 55 -14.50 2.65 -1.99
CA ASN A 55 -13.07 2.72 -2.30
C ASN A 55 -12.45 3.98 -1.66
N VAL A 56 -13.11 5.13 -1.75
CA VAL A 56 -12.67 6.38 -1.09
C VAL A 56 -12.63 6.21 0.43
N PHE A 57 -13.70 5.65 1.02
CA PHE A 57 -13.75 5.37 2.45
C PHE A 57 -12.61 4.44 2.87
N LEU A 58 -12.40 3.33 2.16
CA LEU A 58 -11.32 2.39 2.45
C LEU A 58 -9.95 3.00 2.22
N ALA A 59 -9.75 3.91 1.27
CA ALA A 59 -8.49 4.64 1.10
C ALA A 59 -8.13 5.44 2.37
N ASP A 60 -9.13 5.99 3.05
CA ASP A 60 -8.93 6.71 4.31
C ASP A 60 -8.72 5.77 5.49
N LYS A 61 -9.41 4.62 5.48
CA LYS A 61 -9.27 3.64 6.57
C LYS A 61 -8.01 2.79 6.46
N THR A 62 -7.56 2.47 5.27
CA THR A 62 -6.35 1.67 4.99
C THR A 62 -5.13 2.52 4.68
N GLY A 63 -5.27 3.86 4.73
CA GLY A 63 -4.17 4.79 4.50
C GLY A 63 -2.99 4.64 5.45
N TYR A 64 -3.08 3.82 6.50
CA TYR A 64 -1.96 3.40 7.35
C TYR A 64 -1.00 2.50 6.54
N LEU A 65 0.14 3.07 6.14
CA LEU A 65 1.18 2.44 5.34
C LEU A 65 2.46 2.33 6.18
N SER A 66 2.60 1.26 6.93
CA SER A 66 3.77 0.95 7.74
C SER A 66 4.73 -0.03 7.07
N GLU A 67 4.23 -0.83 6.13
CA GLU A 67 4.95 -1.93 5.52
C GLU A 67 4.60 -2.15 4.05
N SER A 68 5.50 -2.84 3.35
CA SER A 68 5.38 -3.20 1.92
C SER A 68 4.14 -4.03 1.57
N GLY A 69 3.59 -4.77 2.54
CA GLY A 69 2.39 -5.58 2.40
C GLY A 69 1.06 -4.81 2.60
N ASP A 70 1.11 -3.58 3.10
CA ASP A 70 -0.10 -2.82 3.44
C ASP A 70 -0.92 -2.48 2.19
N LEU A 71 -2.25 -2.53 2.31
CA LEU A 71 -3.15 -2.15 1.23
C LEU A 71 -3.15 -0.63 1.09
N SER A 72 -2.83 -0.15 -0.10
CA SER A 72 -2.92 1.26 -0.44
C SER A 72 -3.93 1.42 -1.56
N PHE A 73 -4.98 2.22 -1.34
CA PHE A 73 -5.84 2.69 -2.41
C PHE A 73 -5.35 4.04 -2.97
N TYR A 74 -4.04 4.24 -3.06
CA TYR A 74 -3.44 5.43 -3.67
C TYR A 74 -2.64 5.03 -4.90
N THR A 75 -2.68 5.84 -5.96
CA THR A 75 -1.97 5.55 -7.21
C THR A 75 -0.47 5.49 -6.97
N ASN A 76 0.07 6.40 -6.17
CA ASN A 76 1.46 6.37 -5.77
C ASN A 76 1.55 6.44 -4.24
N TYR A 77 2.57 5.82 -3.67
CA TYR A 77 2.85 5.98 -2.25
C TYR A 77 4.32 5.69 -1.95
N VAL A 78 4.81 6.36 -0.92
CA VAL A 78 6.18 6.20 -0.44
C VAL A 78 6.14 5.60 0.96
N THR A 79 6.98 4.62 1.22
CA THR A 79 7.15 4.05 2.57
C THR A 79 8.62 4.03 2.95
N LEU A 80 8.95 4.64 4.08
CA LEU A 80 10.22 4.46 4.77
C LEU A 80 9.97 3.53 5.96
N ASN A 81 10.70 2.44 6.06
CA ASN A 81 10.65 1.58 7.23
C ASN A 81 12.09 1.32 7.69
N THR A 82 12.49 1.97 8.79
CA THR A 82 13.84 1.80 9.31
C THR A 82 14.05 0.41 9.93
N THR A 83 13.00 -0.28 10.37
CA THR A 83 13.11 -1.67 10.85
C THR A 83 13.62 -2.58 9.74
N GLU A 84 13.02 -2.47 8.57
CA GLU A 84 13.41 -3.22 7.37
C GLU A 84 14.62 -2.60 6.67
N GLY A 85 14.95 -1.35 7.01
CA GLY A 85 16.02 -0.57 6.39
C GLY A 85 15.68 -0.13 4.96
N LYS A 86 14.40 -0.04 4.59
CA LYS A 86 13.95 0.18 3.20
C LYS A 86 13.21 1.50 3.04
N LEU A 87 13.52 2.23 1.97
CA LEU A 87 12.68 3.25 1.37
C LEU A 87 12.11 2.69 0.08
N MET A 88 10.80 2.81 -0.11
CA MET A 88 10.11 2.29 -1.28
C MET A 88 9.25 3.38 -1.90
N ILE A 89 9.27 3.44 -3.22
CA ILE A 89 8.34 4.24 -4.02
C ILE A 89 7.52 3.25 -4.83
N ASN A 90 6.20 3.27 -4.65
CA ASN A 90 5.30 2.29 -5.24
C ASN A 90 4.26 2.97 -6.13
N HIS A 91 3.91 2.30 -7.22
CA HIS A 91 2.82 2.65 -8.12
C HIS A 91 1.80 1.52 -8.18
N ASN A 92 0.54 1.86 -7.98
CA ASN A 92 -0.58 0.93 -8.06
C ASN A 92 -1.27 1.01 -9.42
N PHE A 93 -1.21 -0.09 -10.16
CA PHE A 93 -1.98 -0.33 -11.35
C PHE A 93 -3.34 -0.93 -11.01
N GLN A 94 -4.38 -0.34 -11.58
CA GLN A 94 -5.75 -0.83 -11.48
C GLN A 94 -6.38 -0.82 -12.88
N LYS A 95 -7.16 -1.84 -13.18
CA LYS A 95 -8.09 -1.86 -14.31
C LYS A 95 -9.50 -1.85 -13.75
N THR A 96 -10.24 -0.76 -13.93
CA THR A 96 -11.68 -0.75 -13.65
C THR A 96 -12.44 -1.33 -14.83
N THR A 97 -13.49 -2.08 -14.52
CA THR A 97 -14.39 -2.69 -15.51
C THR A 97 -15.67 -1.89 -15.70
N GLY A 98 -15.90 -0.84 -14.90
CA GLY A 98 -17.11 -0.04 -14.91
C GLY A 98 -17.01 1.19 -13.98
N ILE A 99 -18.11 1.92 -13.86
CA ILE A 99 -18.19 3.26 -13.24
C ILE A 99 -18.39 3.19 -11.72
N ASP A 100 -19.00 2.12 -11.22
CA ASP A 100 -19.23 1.87 -9.79
C ASP A 100 -18.99 0.39 -9.46
N GLU A 101 -17.86 -0.15 -9.93
CA GLU A 101 -17.46 -1.54 -9.66
C GLU A 101 -16.46 -1.59 -8.50
N PRO A 102 -16.54 -2.58 -7.61
CA PRO A 102 -15.60 -2.70 -6.50
C PRO A 102 -14.20 -3.09 -7.01
N VAL A 103 -13.15 -2.53 -6.37
CA VAL A 103 -11.78 -2.97 -6.62
C VAL A 103 -11.59 -4.35 -6.03
N ASN A 104 -11.42 -5.36 -6.89
CA ASN A 104 -11.21 -6.74 -6.46
C ASN A 104 -9.75 -7.18 -6.56
N LYS A 105 -8.93 -6.45 -7.33
CA LYS A 105 -7.53 -6.79 -7.63
C LYS A 105 -6.69 -5.52 -7.76
N LEU A 106 -5.47 -5.55 -7.23
CA LEU A 106 -4.53 -4.45 -7.33
C LEU A 106 -3.14 -5.01 -7.63
N LEU A 107 -2.44 -4.44 -8.62
CA LEU A 107 -1.04 -4.74 -8.88
C LEU A 107 -0.22 -3.52 -8.48
N SER A 108 0.68 -3.65 -7.54
CA SER A 108 1.68 -2.65 -7.19
C SER A 108 3.03 -3.04 -7.77
N ILE A 109 3.71 -2.09 -8.39
CA ILE A 109 5.13 -2.20 -8.73
C ILE A 109 5.84 -1.05 -8.04
N GLY A 110 6.95 -1.33 -7.38
CA GLY A 110 7.75 -0.32 -6.72
C GLY A 110 9.24 -0.53 -6.89
N ILE A 111 9.99 0.53 -6.67
CA ILE A 111 11.43 0.47 -6.48
C ILE A 111 11.72 0.63 -4.99
N TYR A 112 12.71 -0.10 -4.49
CA TYR A 112 13.18 0.06 -3.13
C TYR A 112 14.68 0.27 -3.09
N ALA A 113 15.12 1.06 -2.12
CA ALA A 113 16.52 1.25 -1.80
C ALA A 113 16.71 1.11 -0.29
N ASN A 114 17.85 0.56 0.12
CA ASN A 114 18.19 0.56 1.53
C ASN A 114 18.51 1.98 2.03
N VAL A 115 17.98 2.37 3.18
CA VAL A 115 18.24 3.68 3.81
C VAL A 115 19.24 3.53 4.94
N ALA A 116 20.21 4.44 4.96
CA ALA A 116 21.25 4.46 5.98
C ALA A 116 20.69 4.77 7.38
N ASN A 117 21.29 4.15 8.40
CA ASN A 117 21.00 4.39 9.83
C ASN A 117 19.56 4.14 10.28
N SER A 118 19.13 2.89 10.27
CA SER A 118 18.26 2.47 11.36
C SER A 118 19.12 2.18 12.58
N LEU A 119 18.70 2.61 13.77
CA LEU A 119 19.34 2.22 15.03
C LEU A 119 19.51 0.68 15.10
N ALA A 120 18.59 -0.08 14.50
CA ALA A 120 18.66 -1.52 14.23
C ALA A 120 19.87 -1.99 13.40
N ALA A 121 20.27 -1.27 12.34
CA ALA A 121 21.35 -1.68 11.44
C ALA A 121 22.72 -1.73 12.13
N LYS A 122 22.94 -0.90 13.17
CA LYS A 122 24.15 -0.94 14.00
C LYS A 122 24.21 -2.19 14.89
N PHE A 123 23.06 -2.74 15.29
CA PHE A 123 22.97 -3.98 16.08
C PHE A 123 23.14 -5.26 15.24
N LEU A 124 22.76 -5.18 13.96
CA LEU A 124 22.81 -6.30 13.01
C LEU A 124 24.10 -6.32 12.16
N ASP A 125 25.06 -5.42 12.42
CA ASP A 125 26.31 -5.23 11.63
C ASP A 125 26.09 -5.25 10.11
N LYS A 126 24.89 -4.83 9.66
CA LYS A 126 24.54 -4.61 8.27
C LYS A 126 25.22 -3.33 7.81
N LYS A 127 26.54 -3.39 7.60
CA LYS A 127 27.24 -2.35 6.85
C LYS A 127 26.70 -2.35 5.43
N PHE A 128 26.35 -1.13 5.00
CA PHE A 128 25.65 -0.75 3.79
C PHE A 128 26.06 -1.54 2.57
N GLU A 129 25.11 -2.27 2.01
CA GLU A 129 25.21 -2.76 0.64
C GLU A 129 24.13 -2.02 -0.13
N ASN A 130 24.56 -1.38 -1.23
CA ASN A 130 23.73 -0.58 -2.11
C ASN A 130 22.71 -1.48 -2.81
N GLU A 131 21.72 -1.98 -2.07
CA GLU A 131 20.64 -2.80 -2.60
C GLU A 131 19.57 -1.85 -3.09
N LEU A 132 19.64 -1.56 -4.39
CA LEU A 132 18.49 -1.10 -5.17
C LEU A 132 17.74 -2.34 -5.65
N GLY A 133 16.42 -2.33 -5.55
CA GLY A 133 15.59 -3.44 -5.98
C GLY A 133 14.22 -3.02 -6.49
N VAL A 134 13.47 -4.01 -6.95
CA VAL A 134 12.09 -3.89 -7.42
C VAL A 134 11.20 -4.75 -6.54
N THR A 135 10.05 -4.21 -6.19
CA THR A 135 8.97 -4.93 -5.52
C THR A 135 7.80 -5.09 -6.47
N VAL A 136 7.26 -6.30 -6.52
CA VAL A 136 5.99 -6.59 -7.19
C VAL A 136 5.03 -7.13 -6.13
N ASN A 137 3.87 -6.50 -5.98
CA ASN A 137 2.85 -6.90 -5.02
C ASN A 137 1.51 -7.04 -5.72
N TYR A 138 0.94 -8.24 -5.71
CA TYR A 138 -0.38 -8.51 -6.26
C TYR A 138 -1.37 -8.81 -5.14
N LYS A 139 -2.45 -8.02 -5.09
CA LYS A 139 -3.47 -8.09 -4.03
C LYS A 139 -4.81 -8.54 -4.59
N TRP A 140 -5.43 -9.51 -3.94
CA TRP A 140 -6.82 -9.91 -4.15
C TRP A 140 -7.67 -9.39 -2.99
N LEU A 141 -8.67 -8.57 -3.28
CA LEU A 141 -9.55 -7.98 -2.29
C LEU A 141 -10.85 -8.78 -2.20
N SER A 142 -11.27 -9.04 -0.97
CA SER A 142 -12.58 -9.64 -0.70
C SER A 142 -13.69 -8.59 -0.74
N LYS A 143 -14.93 -9.05 -0.93
CA LYS A 143 -16.10 -8.17 -0.92
C LYS A 143 -16.24 -7.48 0.43
N VAL A 144 -16.49 -6.17 0.39
CA VAL A 144 -16.78 -5.37 1.57
C VAL A 144 -18.17 -5.72 2.10
N LYS A 145 -18.27 -5.92 3.41
CA LYS A 145 -19.56 -6.16 4.10
C LYS A 145 -19.82 -5.01 5.06
N THR A 146 -21.01 -4.44 5.01
CA THR A 146 -21.44 -3.36 5.91
C THR A 146 -22.60 -3.84 6.76
N ARG A 147 -22.46 -3.75 8.07
CA ARG A 147 -23.54 -4.02 9.04
C ARG A 147 -24.04 -2.68 9.59
N PHE A 148 -25.36 -2.55 9.74
CA PHE A 148 -26.02 -1.34 10.21
C PHE A 148 -27.39 -1.66 10.82
N THR A 149 -27.98 -0.71 11.55
CA THR A 149 -29.33 -0.81 12.14
C THR A 149 -30.40 -0.24 11.19
N GLY A 150 -31.63 -0.76 11.27
CA GLY A 150 -32.78 -0.18 10.56
C GLY A 150 -33.44 -1.05 9.47
N CYS A 151 -33.10 -2.34 9.39
CA CYS A 151 -33.73 -3.28 8.45
C CYS A 151 -35.15 -3.73 8.84
N THR A 152 -35.63 -3.36 10.02
CA THR A 152 -37.03 -3.52 10.46
C THR A 152 -37.55 -2.17 10.95
N PRO A 153 -38.83 -1.83 10.67
CA PRO A 153 -39.45 -0.59 11.13
C PRO A 153 -39.73 -0.70 12.64
N ILE A 154 -38.70 -0.52 13.46
CA ILE A 154 -38.87 -0.38 14.91
C ILE A 154 -38.81 1.11 15.22
N GLN A 155 -39.94 1.65 15.67
CA GLN A 155 -40.23 3.09 15.82
C GLN A 155 -39.24 3.89 16.70
N ASN A 156 -38.30 3.25 17.41
CA ASN A 156 -37.51 3.90 18.46
C ASN A 156 -35.98 3.78 18.33
N ASN A 157 -35.43 3.21 17.24
CA ASN A 157 -33.98 3.12 17.04
C ASN A 157 -33.52 3.93 15.81
N LYS A 158 -32.32 4.53 15.89
CA LYS A 158 -31.67 5.21 14.74
C LYS A 158 -31.66 4.29 13.51
N ASN A 159 -32.44 4.65 12.48
CA ASN A 159 -32.43 3.95 11.20
C ASN A 159 -31.27 4.47 10.34
N GLN A 160 -30.11 3.81 10.46
CA GLN A 160 -28.88 4.21 9.79
C GLN A 160 -29.02 4.15 8.26
N GLN A 161 -29.76 3.18 7.75
CA GLN A 161 -30.01 3.05 6.31
C GLN A 161 -30.84 4.22 5.79
N GLN A 162 -32.00 4.51 6.38
CA GLN A 162 -32.85 5.62 5.95
C GLN A 162 -32.12 6.96 6.00
N ALA A 163 -31.33 7.20 7.05
CA ALA A 163 -30.50 8.39 7.16
C ALA A 163 -29.50 8.50 6.00
N MET A 164 -28.78 7.40 5.69
CA MET A 164 -27.85 7.38 4.56
C MET A 164 -28.57 7.52 3.20
N ASP A 165 -29.74 6.91 3.03
CA ASP A 165 -30.52 7.02 1.79
C ASP A 165 -30.97 8.46 1.54
N ALA A 166 -31.47 9.14 2.57
CA ALA A 166 -31.85 10.56 2.50
C ALA A 166 -30.64 11.46 2.19
N LEU A 167 -29.51 11.22 2.85
CA LEU A 167 -28.27 11.99 2.61
C LEU A 167 -27.74 11.78 1.18
N ARG A 168 -27.79 10.55 0.65
CA ARG A 168 -27.40 10.28 -0.74
C ARG A 168 -28.31 10.98 -1.74
N ALA A 169 -29.63 11.00 -1.49
CA ALA A 169 -30.57 11.74 -2.32
C ALA A 169 -30.29 13.25 -2.30
N ALA A 170 -30.03 13.84 -1.13
CA ALA A 170 -29.66 15.24 -0.99
C ALA A 170 -28.36 15.57 -1.75
N ILE A 171 -27.35 14.70 -1.68
CA ILE A 171 -26.12 14.85 -2.47
C ILE A 171 -26.44 14.88 -3.97
N ILE A 172 -27.26 13.95 -4.47
CA ILE A 172 -27.62 13.92 -5.90
C ILE A 172 -28.31 15.22 -6.34
N HIS A 173 -29.28 15.71 -5.56
CA HIS A 173 -29.96 16.96 -5.89
C HIS A 173 -29.00 18.15 -5.90
N SER A 174 -28.07 18.22 -4.94
CA SER A 174 -27.05 19.26 -4.92
C SER A 174 -26.14 19.20 -6.15
N LEU A 175 -25.73 18.00 -6.57
CA LEU A 175 -24.88 17.83 -7.76
C LEU A 175 -25.62 18.11 -9.06
N GLU A 176 -26.91 17.76 -9.14
CA GLU A 176 -27.77 18.07 -10.29
C GLU A 176 -27.86 19.58 -10.55
N ILE A 177 -28.07 20.39 -9.50
CA ILE A 177 -28.07 21.86 -9.60
C ILE A 177 -26.73 22.38 -10.14
N GLU A 178 -25.62 21.87 -9.62
CA GLU A 178 -24.28 22.32 -10.00
C GLU A 178 -23.88 21.89 -11.43
N ILE A 179 -24.23 20.65 -11.82
CA ILE A 179 -24.04 20.14 -13.19
C ILE A 179 -24.78 21.04 -14.18
N ASN A 180 -26.06 21.31 -13.94
CA ASN A 180 -26.87 22.13 -14.83
C ASN A 180 -26.32 23.55 -14.93
N LYS A 181 -25.92 24.15 -13.81
CA LYS A 181 -25.28 25.47 -13.78
C LYS A 181 -24.03 25.51 -14.66
N LYS A 182 -23.09 24.57 -14.49
CA LYS A 182 -21.86 24.50 -15.30
C LYS A 182 -22.16 24.26 -16.78
N GLU A 183 -23.15 23.43 -17.10
CA GLU A 183 -23.55 23.18 -18.48
C GLU A 183 -24.11 24.44 -19.14
N THR A 184 -24.97 25.19 -18.44
CA THR A 184 -25.49 26.47 -18.92
C THR A 184 -24.36 27.47 -19.17
N GLU A 185 -23.45 27.66 -18.21
CA GLU A 185 -22.30 28.57 -18.34
C GLU A 185 -21.41 28.20 -19.55
N PHE A 186 -21.14 26.90 -19.74
CA PHE A 186 -20.38 26.41 -20.90
C PHE A 186 -21.10 26.66 -22.21
N LYS A 187 -22.40 26.32 -22.31
CA LYS A 187 -23.21 26.54 -23.52
C LYS A 187 -23.25 28.03 -23.89
N THR A 188 -23.45 28.92 -22.90
CA THR A 188 -23.41 30.36 -23.14
C THR A 188 -22.05 30.78 -23.71
N SER A 189 -20.94 30.29 -23.11
CA SER A 189 -19.58 30.67 -23.52
C SER A 189 -19.20 30.20 -24.93
N ILE A 190 -19.64 29.01 -25.36
CA ILE A 190 -19.35 28.51 -26.71
C ILE A 190 -20.23 29.16 -27.78
N HIS A 191 -21.46 29.58 -27.41
CA HIS A 191 -22.37 30.28 -28.34
C HIS A 191 -21.95 31.73 -28.60
N THR A 192 -21.12 32.32 -27.74
CA THR A 192 -20.57 33.66 -27.93
C THR A 192 -19.33 33.72 -28.81
N ILE A 193 -18.75 32.58 -29.22
CA ILE A 193 -17.55 32.55 -30.08
C ILE A 193 -17.95 32.90 -31.51
N ASP A 194 -17.41 34.00 -32.03
CA ASP A 194 -17.62 34.44 -33.41
C ASP A 194 -16.45 34.01 -34.32
N THR A 195 -16.72 33.90 -35.61
CA THR A 195 -15.74 33.83 -36.71
C THR A 195 -14.73 34.97 -36.69
N ALA A 196 -15.10 36.13 -36.15
CA ALA A 196 -14.18 37.23 -35.92
C ALA A 196 -13.09 36.90 -34.87
N ASP A 197 -13.42 36.08 -33.86
CA ASP A 197 -12.48 35.71 -32.78
C ASP A 197 -11.47 34.65 -33.22
N VAL A 198 -11.86 33.79 -34.16
CA VAL A 198 -11.04 32.68 -34.70
C VAL A 198 -11.13 32.59 -36.23
N PRO A 199 -10.50 33.54 -36.97
CA PRO A 199 -10.62 33.61 -38.41
C PRO A 199 -10.08 32.36 -39.12
N GLY A 200 -10.80 31.90 -40.15
CA GLY A 200 -10.40 30.75 -40.97
C GLY A 200 -10.57 29.38 -40.32
N GLN A 201 -11.14 29.30 -39.11
CA GLN A 201 -11.40 28.03 -38.41
C GLN A 201 -12.83 27.53 -38.61
N ASN A 202 -13.01 26.20 -38.61
CA ASN A 202 -14.34 25.60 -38.58
C ASN A 202 -14.88 25.58 -37.14
N ILE A 203 -15.65 26.61 -36.77
CA ILE A 203 -16.20 26.78 -35.42
C ILE A 203 -17.07 25.59 -35.03
N GLN A 204 -17.87 25.04 -35.93
CA GLN A 204 -18.75 23.91 -35.62
C GLN A 204 -17.95 22.67 -35.20
N ALA A 205 -16.86 22.37 -35.91
CA ALA A 205 -15.96 21.27 -35.58
C ALA A 205 -15.25 21.53 -34.24
N ALA A 206 -14.76 22.75 -34.00
CA ALA A 206 -14.13 23.13 -32.74
C ALA A 206 -15.11 23.01 -31.55
N THR A 207 -16.34 23.49 -31.70
CA THR A 207 -17.40 23.41 -30.67
C THR A 207 -17.77 21.96 -30.35
N ALA A 208 -17.78 21.06 -31.34
CA ALA A 208 -18.00 19.64 -31.11
C ALA A 208 -16.87 19.01 -30.27
N VAL A 209 -15.61 19.35 -30.55
CA VAL A 209 -14.45 18.88 -29.78
C VAL A 209 -14.48 19.43 -28.35
N MET A 210 -14.73 20.74 -28.19
CA MET A 210 -14.85 21.38 -26.88
C MET A 210 -15.98 20.77 -26.06
N SER A 211 -17.16 20.56 -26.65
CA SER A 211 -18.31 19.95 -25.98
C SER A 211 -17.99 18.54 -25.50
N LYS A 212 -17.32 17.73 -26.34
CA LYS A 212 -16.89 16.38 -25.96
C LYS A 212 -15.98 16.42 -24.73
N HIS A 213 -14.93 17.24 -24.76
CA HIS A 213 -14.00 17.37 -23.63
C HIS A 213 -14.70 17.92 -22.37
N PHE A 214 -15.61 18.87 -22.53
CA PHE A 214 -16.39 19.41 -21.43
C PHE A 214 -17.20 18.31 -20.73
N TYR A 215 -18.00 17.52 -21.45
CA TYR A 215 -18.81 16.47 -20.82
C TYR A 215 -17.97 15.31 -20.25
N GLU A 216 -16.85 14.96 -20.88
CA GLU A 216 -15.91 13.97 -20.33
C GLU A 216 -15.34 14.44 -18.98
N ASN A 217 -14.92 15.70 -18.90
CA ASN A 217 -14.41 16.31 -17.66
C ASN A 217 -15.52 16.45 -16.62
N LEU A 218 -16.72 16.91 -17.01
CA LEU A 218 -17.88 17.06 -16.14
C LEU A 218 -18.27 15.72 -15.52
N LYS A 219 -18.34 14.66 -16.33
CA LYS A 219 -18.61 13.29 -15.85
C LYS A 219 -17.57 12.84 -14.84
N LYS A 220 -16.29 13.02 -15.14
CA LYS A 220 -15.19 12.62 -14.24
C LYS A 220 -15.28 13.36 -12.91
N GLU A 221 -15.42 14.69 -12.96
CA GLU A 221 -15.53 15.57 -11.80
C GLU A 221 -16.70 15.18 -10.90
N PHE A 222 -17.92 15.09 -11.45
CA PHE A 222 -19.12 14.87 -10.65
C PHE A 222 -19.25 13.44 -10.15
N ALA A 223 -18.73 12.46 -10.87
CA ALA A 223 -18.68 11.09 -10.37
C ALA A 223 -17.66 10.95 -9.20
N GLU A 224 -16.54 11.67 -9.24
CA GLU A 224 -15.59 11.77 -8.14
C GLU A 224 -16.18 12.51 -6.93
N LYS A 225 -16.85 13.63 -7.18
CA LYS A 225 -17.50 14.44 -6.14
C LYS A 225 -18.62 13.65 -5.44
N PHE A 226 -19.42 12.91 -6.20
CA PHE A 226 -20.46 12.04 -5.66
C PHE A 226 -19.90 10.96 -4.73
N ALA A 227 -18.82 10.29 -5.14
CA ALA A 227 -18.17 9.26 -4.33
C ALA A 227 -17.56 9.87 -3.04
N THR A 228 -16.87 11.00 -3.18
CA THR A 228 -16.21 11.69 -2.06
C THR A 228 -17.21 12.19 -1.02
N LEU A 229 -18.31 12.81 -1.44
CA LEU A 229 -19.35 13.31 -0.54
C LEU A 229 -20.04 12.18 0.21
N GLN A 230 -20.30 11.04 -0.44
CA GLN A 230 -20.86 9.86 0.23
C GLN A 230 -19.90 9.30 1.29
N ALA A 231 -18.63 9.13 0.96
CA ALA A 231 -17.61 8.61 1.89
C ALA A 231 -17.41 9.55 3.09
N ALA A 232 -17.37 10.86 2.85
CA ALA A 232 -17.29 11.88 3.89
C ALA A 232 -18.53 11.85 4.80
N THR A 233 -19.72 11.71 4.21
CA THR A 233 -20.98 11.60 4.95
C THR A 233 -21.02 10.36 5.84
N LEU A 234 -20.61 9.20 5.31
CA LEU A 234 -20.55 7.95 6.08
C LEU A 234 -19.57 8.08 7.26
N THR A 235 -18.43 8.74 7.04
CA THR A 235 -17.43 8.99 8.08
C THR A 235 -17.93 9.96 9.15
N ALA A 236 -18.56 11.06 8.74
CA ALA A 236 -19.04 12.10 9.65
C ALA A 236 -20.22 11.63 10.51
N THR A 237 -21.14 10.87 9.93
CA THR A 237 -22.34 10.40 10.64
C THR A 237 -22.12 9.10 11.41
N SER A 238 -21.09 8.32 11.04
CA SER A 238 -20.87 6.96 11.56
C SER A 238 -22.13 6.09 11.47
N ASN A 239 -22.93 6.25 10.41
CA ASN A 239 -24.17 5.49 10.16
C ASN A 239 -23.89 4.05 9.71
N PHE A 240 -23.05 3.33 10.44
CA PHE A 240 -22.79 1.90 10.28
C PHE A 240 -22.43 1.34 11.66
N SER A 241 -22.58 0.03 11.84
CA SER A 241 -22.10 -0.66 13.05
C SER A 241 -20.69 -1.19 12.84
N VAL A 242 -20.48 -1.94 11.75
CA VAL A 242 -19.20 -2.54 11.39
C VAL A 242 -19.07 -2.64 9.87
N ILE A 243 -17.93 -2.22 9.33
CA ILE A 243 -17.50 -2.48 7.96
C ILE A 243 -16.34 -3.47 8.01
N THR A 244 -16.46 -4.58 7.29
CA THR A 244 -15.40 -5.60 7.21
C THR A 244 -14.97 -5.84 5.77
N THR A 245 -13.67 -6.05 5.62
CA THR A 245 -13.08 -6.51 4.36
C THR A 245 -11.79 -7.26 4.68
N GLY A 246 -11.09 -7.69 3.64
CA GLY A 246 -9.80 -8.34 3.74
C GLY A 246 -9.17 -8.49 2.38
N TRP A 247 -7.87 -8.72 2.37
CA TRP A 247 -7.11 -8.91 1.15
C TRP A 247 -6.01 -9.93 1.35
N THR A 248 -5.74 -10.69 0.30
CA THR A 248 -4.57 -11.56 0.22
C THR A 248 -3.55 -10.89 -0.69
N SER A 249 -2.28 -10.93 -0.31
CA SER A 249 -1.18 -10.29 -1.04
C SER A 249 -0.08 -11.30 -1.30
N LEU A 250 0.36 -11.37 -2.55
CA LEU A 250 1.60 -12.03 -2.95
C LEU A 250 2.62 -10.93 -3.28
N THR A 251 3.68 -10.86 -2.48
CA THR A 251 4.75 -9.86 -2.62
C THR A 251 6.05 -10.56 -2.97
N ALA A 252 6.77 -10.03 -3.95
CA ALA A 252 8.11 -10.44 -4.31
C ALA A 252 9.05 -9.24 -4.29
N ASN A 253 10.16 -9.33 -3.56
CA ASN A 253 11.21 -8.32 -3.54
C ASN A 253 12.45 -8.88 -4.23
N LEU A 254 12.85 -8.24 -5.33
CA LEU A 254 13.97 -8.64 -6.16
C LEU A 254 15.05 -7.54 -6.11
N PRO A 255 16.25 -7.81 -5.58
CA PRO A 255 17.36 -6.87 -5.69
C PRO A 255 17.83 -6.81 -7.15
N LEU A 256 18.14 -5.60 -7.61
CA LEU A 256 18.72 -5.35 -8.93
C LEU A 256 20.25 -5.31 -8.87
N VAL A 257 20.80 -4.99 -7.70
CA VAL A 257 22.25 -4.93 -7.45
C VAL A 257 22.61 -6.02 -6.46
N PHE A 258 23.51 -6.91 -6.88
CA PHE A 258 24.00 -8.02 -6.07
C PHE A 258 25.41 -7.68 -5.58
N PRO A 259 25.61 -7.47 -4.26
CA PRO A 259 26.94 -7.21 -3.72
C PRO A 259 27.78 -8.49 -3.77
N ASN A 260 29.05 -8.36 -4.14
CA ASN A 260 29.99 -9.48 -4.17
C ASN A 260 30.67 -9.64 -2.81
N TYR A 261 30.79 -10.88 -2.33
CA TYR A 261 31.46 -11.19 -1.07
C TYR A 261 32.74 -11.95 -1.29
N PHE A 262 33.81 -11.53 -0.62
CA PHE A 262 35.05 -12.27 -0.56
C PHE A 262 35.10 -13.08 0.73
N ILE A 263 35.09 -14.40 0.59
CA ILE A 263 34.95 -15.33 1.69
C ILE A 263 36.05 -16.39 1.62
N ALA A 264 36.76 -16.59 2.73
CA ALA A 264 37.70 -17.70 2.90
C ALA A 264 37.08 -18.75 3.86
N PRO A 265 37.22 -20.05 3.57
CA PRO A 265 36.67 -21.10 4.45
C PRO A 265 37.35 -21.16 5.83
N SER A 266 38.60 -20.67 5.92
CA SER A 266 39.42 -20.61 7.13
C SER A 266 40.45 -19.48 7.01
N LEU A 267 41.21 -19.21 8.08
CA LEU A 267 42.33 -18.25 8.07
C LEU A 267 43.43 -18.63 7.07
N THR A 268 43.57 -19.92 6.76
CA THR A 268 44.58 -20.44 5.82
C THR A 268 44.04 -20.65 4.40
N GLY A 269 42.74 -20.46 4.19
CA GLY A 269 42.08 -20.64 2.91
C GLY A 269 42.16 -19.40 2.02
N THR A 270 42.08 -19.61 0.70
CA THR A 270 42.06 -18.51 -0.28
C THR A 270 40.69 -17.83 -0.34
N PHE A 271 40.69 -16.50 -0.47
CA PHE A 271 39.44 -15.76 -0.64
C PHE A 271 38.80 -16.07 -1.99
N ARG A 272 37.54 -16.49 -1.95
CA ARG A 272 36.72 -16.71 -3.14
C ARG A 272 35.60 -15.70 -3.18
N GLU A 273 35.33 -15.21 -4.38
CA GLU A 273 34.18 -14.37 -4.63
C GLU A 273 32.90 -15.23 -4.61
N LYS A 274 31.88 -14.75 -3.91
CA LYS A 274 30.57 -15.38 -3.78
C LYS A 274 29.50 -14.34 -4.06
N HIS A 275 28.48 -14.76 -4.80
CA HIS A 275 27.32 -13.92 -5.10
C HIS A 275 26.11 -14.42 -4.30
N PRO A 276 25.47 -13.58 -3.50
CA PRO A 276 24.14 -13.85 -3.00
C PRO A 276 23.13 -13.58 -4.12
N TYR A 277 22.04 -14.36 -4.15
CA TYR A 277 20.85 -14.01 -4.93
C TYR A 277 19.67 -13.90 -3.95
N PRO A 278 19.61 -12.82 -3.15
CA PRO A 278 18.53 -12.67 -2.21
C PRO A 278 17.23 -12.51 -2.99
N LEU A 279 16.24 -13.34 -2.67
CA LEU A 279 14.89 -13.20 -3.16
C LEU A 279 13.98 -13.37 -1.96
N GLU A 280 13.02 -12.46 -1.83
CA GLU A 280 12.00 -12.56 -0.80
C GLU A 280 10.65 -12.73 -1.46
N VAL A 281 9.92 -13.77 -1.07
CA VAL A 281 8.53 -13.99 -1.48
C VAL A 281 7.67 -14.11 -0.24
N MET A 282 6.59 -13.34 -0.17
CA MET A 282 5.66 -13.33 0.95
C MET A 282 4.23 -13.51 0.45
N LEU A 283 3.51 -14.43 1.08
CA LEU A 283 2.07 -14.55 0.98
C LEU A 283 1.45 -14.11 2.31
N SER A 284 0.57 -13.11 2.28
CA SER A 284 -0.10 -12.62 3.49
C SER A 284 -1.59 -12.44 3.28
N HIS A 285 -2.37 -12.62 4.33
CA HIS A 285 -3.79 -12.28 4.37
C HIS A 285 -4.04 -11.28 5.50
N THR A 286 -4.70 -10.17 5.18
CA THR A 286 -5.11 -9.17 6.17
C THR A 286 -6.62 -9.04 6.22
N ARG A 287 -7.17 -8.95 7.42
CA ARG A 287 -8.56 -8.62 7.69
C ARG A 287 -8.67 -7.24 8.34
N LEU A 288 -9.63 -6.46 7.86
CA LEU A 288 -9.99 -5.16 8.41
C LEU A 288 -11.38 -5.24 9.03
N TRP A 289 -11.49 -4.75 10.26
CA TRP A 289 -12.75 -4.42 10.92
C TRP A 289 -12.76 -2.95 11.31
N GLU A 290 -13.68 -2.18 10.73
CA GLU A 290 -13.93 -0.79 11.11
C GLU A 290 -15.29 -0.74 11.83
N SER A 291 -15.27 -0.48 13.13
CA SER A 291 -16.48 -0.28 13.94
C SER A 291 -16.63 1.19 14.29
N SER A 292 -17.86 1.71 14.21
CA SER A 292 -18.19 3.07 14.65
C SER A 292 -18.00 3.26 16.16
N GLN A 293 -18.03 2.19 16.95
CA GLN A 293 -17.91 2.22 18.41
C GLN A 293 -16.56 1.72 18.90
N LEU A 294 -16.06 0.61 18.34
CA LEU A 294 -14.84 -0.04 18.83
C LEU A 294 -13.57 0.44 18.10
N GLY A 295 -13.70 1.18 16.99
CA GLY A 295 -12.57 1.65 16.20
C GLY A 295 -12.13 0.65 15.13
N ARG A 296 -10.87 0.75 14.73
CA ARG A 296 -10.29 0.03 13.59
C ARG A 296 -9.34 -1.06 14.04
N LEU A 297 -9.49 -2.25 13.51
CA LEU A 297 -8.59 -3.37 13.73
C LEU A 297 -8.11 -3.95 12.40
N PHE A 298 -6.80 -4.16 12.31
CA PHE A 298 -6.16 -4.96 11.27
C PHE A 298 -5.55 -6.20 11.89
N LEU A 299 -5.81 -7.36 11.29
CA LEU A 299 -5.12 -8.61 11.61
C LEU A 299 -4.49 -9.15 10.34
N THR A 300 -3.17 -9.27 10.33
CA THR A 300 -2.39 -9.83 9.23
C THR A 300 -1.75 -11.13 9.69
N LEU A 301 -1.89 -12.18 8.87
CA LEU A 301 -1.12 -13.41 8.96
C LEU A 301 -0.37 -13.61 7.65
N GLY A 302 0.88 -14.05 7.70
CA GLY A 302 1.67 -14.27 6.50
C GLY A 302 2.76 -15.32 6.66
N GLY A 303 3.10 -15.93 5.53
CA GLY A 303 4.28 -16.77 5.37
C GLY A 303 5.25 -16.07 4.42
N LYS A 304 6.53 -16.06 4.78
CA LYS A 304 7.61 -15.45 3.98
C LYS A 304 8.73 -16.45 3.79
N VAL A 305 9.25 -16.53 2.57
CA VAL A 305 10.41 -17.31 2.20
C VAL A 305 11.49 -16.36 1.73
N PHE A 306 12.66 -16.43 2.35
CA PHE A 306 13.82 -15.64 1.97
C PHE A 306 14.98 -16.55 1.56
N PHE A 307 15.55 -16.31 0.39
CA PHE A 307 16.78 -16.97 -0.04
C PHE A 307 17.97 -16.29 0.65
N ASN A 308 18.46 -16.95 1.69
CA ASN A 308 19.44 -16.44 2.63
C ASN A 308 20.83 -17.04 2.38
N ASN A 309 21.82 -16.57 3.10
CA ASN A 309 23.17 -17.12 3.06
C ASN A 309 23.90 -16.95 4.40
N SER A 310 25.03 -17.65 4.56
CA SER A 310 25.81 -17.67 5.81
C SER A 310 26.21 -16.27 6.31
N LYS A 311 26.37 -15.27 5.42
CA LYS A 311 26.67 -13.90 5.83
C LYS A 311 25.45 -13.26 6.51
N LEU A 312 24.30 -13.34 5.87
CA LEU A 312 23.04 -12.74 6.33
C LEU A 312 22.42 -13.49 7.53
N GLY A 313 22.77 -14.77 7.73
CA GLY A 313 22.38 -15.59 8.87
C GLY A 313 23.31 -15.53 10.10
N TYR A 314 24.28 -14.60 10.14
CA TYR A 314 25.30 -14.48 11.20
C TYR A 314 26.22 -15.69 11.37
N SER A 315 26.41 -16.50 10.33
CA SER A 315 27.25 -17.72 10.38
C SER A 315 28.68 -17.50 9.89
N LEU A 316 29.06 -16.27 9.51
CA LEU A 316 30.42 -15.92 9.09
C LEU A 316 31.07 -14.94 10.04
N ASN A 317 32.34 -15.20 10.38
CA ASN A 317 33.15 -14.30 11.18
C ASN A 317 33.70 -13.19 10.29
N LYS A 318 33.34 -11.95 10.61
CA LYS A 318 33.89 -10.76 9.95
C LYS A 318 35.23 -10.41 10.58
N THR A 319 36.23 -10.15 9.77
CA THR A 319 37.56 -9.75 10.26
C THR A 319 38.14 -8.61 9.42
N SER A 320 38.92 -7.75 10.08
CA SER A 320 39.68 -6.69 9.40
C SER A 320 41.02 -7.22 8.88
N PHE A 321 41.69 -6.48 7.99
CA PHE A 321 43.04 -6.83 7.54
C PHE A 321 44.03 -7.08 8.69
N THR A 322 44.09 -6.15 9.65
CA THR A 322 45.00 -6.24 10.80
C THR A 322 44.69 -7.45 11.67
N GLU A 323 43.42 -7.72 11.91
CA GLU A 323 42.97 -8.85 12.73
C GLU A 323 43.23 -10.19 12.02
N TYR A 324 42.92 -10.29 10.72
CA TYR A 324 43.20 -11.47 9.90
C TYR A 324 44.69 -11.82 9.93
N LYS A 325 45.57 -10.82 9.73
CA LYS A 325 47.02 -11.00 9.80
C LYS A 325 47.46 -11.43 11.21
N SER A 326 46.96 -10.77 12.25
CA SER A 326 47.32 -11.09 13.64
C SER A 326 46.91 -12.50 14.07
N ARG A 327 45.84 -13.05 13.48
CA ARG A 327 45.35 -14.41 13.70
C ARG A 327 46.03 -15.46 12.82
N GLY A 328 47.07 -15.09 12.06
CA GLY A 328 47.83 -16.02 11.21
C GLY A 328 47.24 -16.26 9.83
N GLY A 329 46.46 -15.32 9.30
CA GLY A 329 45.86 -15.42 7.97
C GLY A 329 46.91 -15.39 6.84
N THR A 330 46.76 -16.26 5.84
CA THR A 330 47.78 -16.48 4.80
C THR A 330 47.54 -15.70 3.51
N ASP A 331 46.30 -15.38 3.15
CA ASP A 331 45.94 -14.67 1.91
C ASP A 331 45.92 -13.14 2.10
N THR A 332 47.05 -12.58 2.54
CA THR A 332 47.18 -11.15 2.88
C THR A 332 47.20 -10.23 1.66
N LEU A 333 47.73 -10.69 0.52
CA LEU A 333 47.79 -9.93 -0.74
C LEU A 333 46.38 -9.64 -1.29
N ARG A 334 45.51 -10.64 -1.31
CA ARG A 334 44.14 -10.48 -1.82
C ARG A 334 43.27 -9.67 -0.87
N LEU A 335 43.50 -9.78 0.45
CA LEU A 335 42.82 -8.99 1.46
C LEU A 335 43.19 -7.50 1.41
N ALA A 336 44.49 -7.18 1.22
CA ALA A 336 44.97 -5.80 1.04
C ALA A 336 44.46 -5.15 -0.26
N GLY A 337 44.07 -5.96 -1.26
CA GLY A 337 43.43 -5.49 -2.49
C GLY A 337 41.92 -5.27 -2.38
N LEU A 338 41.28 -5.63 -1.27
CA LEU A 338 39.85 -5.40 -1.07
C LEU A 338 39.60 -3.92 -0.76
N LYS A 339 38.72 -3.28 -1.53
CA LYS A 339 38.37 -1.86 -1.36
C LYS A 339 37.80 -1.48 0.02
N ASN A 340 37.37 -2.45 0.82
CA ASN A 340 36.63 -2.23 2.07
C ASN A 340 37.34 -2.76 3.33
N ASP A 341 38.59 -3.25 3.25
CA ASP A 341 39.41 -3.80 4.37
C ASP A 341 38.73 -4.86 5.26
N GLN A 342 37.62 -5.43 4.79
CA GLN A 342 36.80 -6.38 5.53
C GLN A 342 36.60 -7.64 4.69
N ALA A 343 36.84 -8.79 5.31
CA ALA A 343 36.55 -10.07 4.71
C ALA A 343 35.86 -11.01 5.70
N TYR A 344 35.24 -12.05 5.14
CA TYR A 344 34.47 -13.02 5.90
C TYR A 344 35.22 -14.36 5.94
N ILE A 345 35.31 -14.94 7.13
CA ILE A 345 35.87 -16.26 7.38
C ILE A 345 34.74 -17.20 7.79
N GLY A 346 34.67 -18.36 7.14
CA GLY A 346 33.76 -19.44 7.49
C GLY A 346 33.22 -20.14 6.25
N GLN A 347 32.44 -21.19 6.49
CA GLN A 347 31.79 -21.93 5.40
C GLN A 347 30.61 -21.10 4.86
N TYR A 348 30.72 -20.69 3.60
CA TYR A 348 29.64 -20.00 2.90
C TYR A 348 28.68 -21.01 2.28
N GLU A 349 27.42 -20.91 2.71
CA GLU A 349 26.31 -21.67 2.17
C GLU A 349 25.14 -20.74 1.88
N THR A 350 24.35 -21.10 0.88
CA THR A 350 23.06 -20.46 0.58
C THR A 350 21.96 -21.39 1.04
N PHE A 351 20.98 -20.87 1.76
CA PHE A 351 19.90 -21.67 2.32
C PHE A 351 18.58 -20.90 2.30
N VAL A 352 17.48 -21.64 2.33
CA VAL A 352 16.14 -21.05 2.36
C VAL A 352 15.71 -20.84 3.81
N THR A 353 15.25 -19.64 4.14
CA THR A 353 14.68 -19.30 5.44
C THR A 353 13.17 -19.09 5.31
N PRO A 354 12.35 -20.10 5.64
CA PRO A 354 10.92 -19.91 5.80
C PRO A 354 10.64 -19.18 7.12
N SER A 355 9.55 -18.41 7.14
CA SER A 355 9.11 -17.68 8.31
C SER A 355 7.59 -17.53 8.33
N LEU A 356 7.04 -17.50 9.54
CA LEU A 356 5.64 -17.22 9.82
C LEU A 356 5.53 -15.93 10.60
N ARG A 357 4.54 -15.11 10.26
CA ARG A 357 4.38 -13.78 10.82
C ARG A 357 2.92 -13.49 11.13
N GLY A 358 2.68 -12.93 12.32
CA GLY A 358 1.40 -12.37 12.73
C GLY A 358 1.56 -10.90 13.09
N ARG A 359 0.62 -10.05 12.66
CA ARG A 359 0.58 -8.63 13.04
C ARG A 359 -0.85 -8.21 13.38
N LEU A 360 -1.00 -7.45 14.44
CA LEU A 360 -2.22 -6.80 14.88
C LEU A 360 -1.99 -5.29 14.94
N VAL A 361 -2.92 -4.50 14.41
CA VAL A 361 -2.89 -3.04 14.51
C VAL A 361 -4.27 -2.54 14.90
N TYR A 362 -4.35 -1.76 15.96
CA TYR A 362 -5.60 -1.26 16.51
C TYR A 362 -5.58 0.25 16.68
N PHE A 363 -6.64 0.92 16.23
CA PHE A 363 -6.90 2.34 16.48
C PHE A 363 -8.24 2.45 17.21
N PRO A 364 -8.29 3.03 18.43
CA PRO A 364 -9.56 3.32 19.11
C PRO A 364 -10.50 4.17 18.24
N ALA A 365 -11.81 4.06 18.49
CA ALA A 365 -12.78 4.90 17.81
C ALA A 365 -12.43 6.38 18.00
N SER A 366 -12.55 7.18 16.93
CA SER A 366 -12.17 8.61 16.86
C SER A 366 -10.69 8.95 17.07
N SER A 367 -9.83 7.97 17.38
CA SER A 367 -8.39 8.19 17.54
C SER A 367 -7.64 8.05 16.22
N HIS A 368 -6.61 8.88 16.06
CA HIS A 368 -5.60 8.76 15.00
C HIS A 368 -4.30 8.13 15.50
N VAL A 369 -4.25 7.79 16.79
CA VAL A 369 -3.13 7.10 17.44
C VAL A 369 -3.60 5.70 17.81
N GLY A 370 -2.79 4.70 17.46
CA GLY A 370 -3.09 3.30 17.69
C GLY A 370 -1.97 2.57 18.41
N ILE A 371 -2.11 1.25 18.46
CA ILE A 371 -1.11 0.31 18.97
C ILE A 371 -0.95 -0.81 17.95
N SER A 372 0.29 -1.22 17.70
CA SER A 372 0.63 -2.35 16.83
C SER A 372 1.46 -3.39 17.58
N PHE A 373 1.26 -4.65 17.20
CA PHE A 373 2.04 -5.78 17.66
C PHE A 373 2.36 -6.70 16.49
N LEU A 374 3.57 -7.23 16.44
CA LEU A 374 4.01 -8.16 15.43
C LEU A 374 4.93 -9.22 16.05
N LEU A 375 4.71 -10.47 15.65
CA LEU A 375 5.60 -11.60 15.92
C LEU A 375 6.01 -12.24 14.61
N GLU A 376 7.28 -12.57 14.48
CA GLU A 376 7.83 -13.29 13.33
C GLU A 376 8.74 -14.43 13.83
N GLN A 377 8.38 -15.66 13.47
CA GLN A 377 9.20 -16.85 13.71
C GLN A 377 9.87 -17.26 12.40
N ASN A 378 11.20 -17.31 12.41
CA ASN A 378 12.02 -17.85 11.33
C ASN A 378 12.38 -19.30 11.62
N PHE A 379 12.57 -20.12 10.58
CA PHE A 379 12.85 -21.55 10.70
C PHE A 379 14.08 -21.95 9.88
N GLY A 380 14.58 -23.17 10.11
CA GLY A 380 15.78 -23.70 9.45
C GLY A 380 17.07 -23.20 10.11
N SER A 381 18.10 -22.96 9.30
CA SER A 381 19.41 -22.49 9.77
C SER A 381 19.37 -21.09 10.44
N TYR A 382 18.29 -20.33 10.19
CA TYR A 382 18.02 -19.04 10.82
C TYR A 382 16.75 -19.14 11.66
N ASN A 383 16.87 -19.72 12.87
CA ASN A 383 15.74 -20.04 13.76
C ASN A 383 15.56 -18.97 14.85
N LEU A 384 14.87 -17.87 14.51
CA LEU A 384 14.70 -16.71 15.39
C LEU A 384 13.25 -16.33 15.59
N LEU A 385 12.88 -16.04 16.84
CA LEU A 385 11.65 -15.34 17.18
C LEU A 385 11.95 -13.84 17.35
N ASN A 386 11.31 -13.01 16.53
CA ASN A 386 11.38 -11.57 16.63
C ASN A 386 10.02 -10.99 17.02
N GLY A 387 10.04 -9.92 17.79
CA GLY A 387 8.85 -9.18 18.22
C GLY A 387 8.94 -7.70 17.86
N ARG A 388 7.81 -7.06 17.66
CA ARG A 388 7.72 -5.61 17.49
C ARG A 388 6.45 -5.08 18.17
N LEU A 389 6.64 -4.08 19.01
CA LEU A 389 5.57 -3.23 19.54
C LEU A 389 5.65 -1.88 18.85
N GLY A 390 4.53 -1.26 18.52
CA GLY A 390 4.55 0.05 17.89
C GLY A 390 3.36 0.94 18.23
N ILE A 391 3.56 2.23 17.99
CA ILE A 391 2.56 3.29 18.14
C ILE A 391 2.37 3.93 16.77
N PRO A 392 1.39 3.48 15.98
CA PRO A 392 1.04 4.12 14.72
C PRO A 392 0.26 5.41 14.94
N VAL A 393 0.58 6.44 14.17
CA VAL A 393 -0.04 7.77 14.20
C VAL A 393 -0.39 8.19 12.77
N VAL A 394 -1.65 8.52 12.54
CA VAL A 394 -2.15 8.99 11.24
C VAL A 394 -2.32 10.51 11.30
N LEU A 395 -1.52 11.27 10.55
CA LEU A 395 -1.73 12.70 10.40
C LEU A 395 -2.80 12.95 9.35
N ILE A 396 -3.83 13.72 9.74
CA ILE A 396 -4.91 14.15 8.86
C ILE A 396 -4.65 15.58 8.37
N ASN A 397 -4.95 15.86 7.11
CA ASN A 397 -4.91 17.22 6.57
C ASN A 397 -6.17 18.02 6.92
N SER A 398 -6.22 19.28 6.47
CA SER A 398 -7.39 20.18 6.62
C SER A 398 -8.69 19.63 6.04
N LYS A 399 -8.62 18.66 5.11
CA LYS A 399 -9.75 17.97 4.51
C LYS A 399 -10.16 16.70 5.27
N LYS A 400 -9.59 16.46 6.46
CA LYS A 400 -9.78 15.27 7.31
C LYS A 400 -9.38 13.96 6.61
N THR A 401 -8.40 14.01 5.70
CA THR A 401 -7.91 12.84 4.99
C THR A 401 -6.50 12.49 5.45
N PRO A 402 -6.11 11.20 5.47
CA PRO A 402 -4.73 10.82 5.81
C PRO A 402 -3.74 11.48 4.86
N ALA A 403 -2.72 12.13 5.42
CA ALA A 403 -1.67 12.82 4.68
C ALA A 403 -0.31 12.15 4.86
N VAL A 404 0.02 11.75 6.10
CA VAL A 404 1.25 11.06 6.44
C VAL A 404 0.94 10.12 7.60
N ASN A 405 1.57 8.95 7.62
CA ASN A 405 1.50 8.02 8.74
C ASN A 405 2.89 7.83 9.29
N PHE A 406 2.97 7.82 10.62
CA PHE A 406 4.18 7.46 11.34
C PHE A 406 3.90 6.20 12.15
N GLU A 407 4.91 5.38 12.38
CA GLU A 407 4.86 4.35 13.41
C GLU A 407 6.19 4.37 14.14
N PHE A 408 6.14 4.54 15.45
CA PHE A 408 7.32 4.40 16.30
C PHE A 408 7.34 2.98 16.83
N HIS A 409 8.46 2.28 16.71
CA HIS A 409 8.53 0.86 17.01
C HIS A 409 9.62 0.58 18.04
N ILE A 410 9.35 -0.38 18.93
CA ILE A 410 10.34 -1.08 19.73
C ILE A 410 10.43 -2.50 19.19
N LEU A 411 11.64 -2.90 18.84
CA LEU A 411 11.96 -4.18 18.20
C LEU A 411 12.68 -5.07 19.19
N PHE A 412 12.31 -6.34 19.24
CA PHE A 412 12.93 -7.36 20.05
C PHE A 412 13.48 -8.44 19.11
N TYR A 413 14.79 -8.61 19.09
CA TYR A 413 15.47 -9.60 18.24
C TYR A 413 15.81 -10.85 19.04
N ASP A 414 15.69 -12.02 18.41
CA ASP A 414 16.07 -13.30 19.02
C ASP A 414 15.57 -13.45 20.47
N MET A 415 14.24 -13.34 20.63
CA MET A 415 13.56 -13.50 21.92
C MET A 415 13.74 -14.90 22.54
N THR A 416 14.32 -15.84 21.78
CA THR A 416 14.58 -17.23 22.18
C THR A 416 16.04 -17.50 22.54
N ASP A 417 16.92 -16.49 22.46
CA ASP A 417 18.34 -16.58 22.77
C ASP A 417 19.13 -17.65 21.96
N LYS A 418 18.66 -18.00 20.75
CA LYS A 418 19.23 -19.11 19.96
C LYS A 418 20.48 -18.76 19.19
N THR A 419 20.65 -17.50 18.79
CA THR A 419 21.79 -17.07 17.95
C THR A 419 22.75 -16.14 18.68
N ALA A 420 22.27 -15.46 19.72
CA ALA A 420 23.07 -14.56 20.53
C ALA A 420 22.81 -14.75 22.04
N PRO A 421 23.06 -15.95 22.60
CA PRO A 421 22.80 -16.23 24.02
C PRO A 421 23.59 -15.30 24.96
N ASP A 422 24.77 -14.85 24.54
CA ASP A 422 25.65 -13.99 25.35
C ASP A 422 25.24 -12.50 25.35
N LYS A 423 24.24 -12.11 24.53
CA LYS A 423 23.77 -10.72 24.46
C LYS A 423 22.66 -10.48 25.48
N ARG A 424 22.86 -9.50 26.37
CA ARG A 424 21.81 -9.01 27.30
C ARG A 424 20.58 -8.48 26.52
N THR A 425 19.40 -8.54 27.14
CA THR A 425 18.12 -8.10 26.55
C THR A 425 18.16 -6.68 25.96
N GLY A 426 18.81 -5.73 26.64
CA GLY A 426 18.98 -4.37 26.12
C GLY A 426 19.76 -4.28 24.79
N ASN A 427 20.66 -5.23 24.53
CA ASN A 427 21.42 -5.35 23.27
C ASN A 427 20.65 -6.11 22.18
N LYS A 428 19.46 -6.62 22.52
CA LYS A 428 18.50 -7.27 21.62
C LYS A 428 17.27 -6.41 21.36
N THR A 429 17.30 -5.15 21.80
CA THR A 429 16.22 -4.20 21.58
C THR A 429 16.70 -3.05 20.70
N SER A 430 15.86 -2.61 19.76
CA SER A 430 16.12 -1.39 19.00
C SER A 430 14.85 -0.55 18.84
N ILE A 431 15.03 0.72 18.50
CA ILE A 431 13.94 1.64 18.19
C ILE A 431 13.93 1.89 16.68
N GLY A 432 12.75 1.92 16.08
CA GLY A 432 12.55 2.18 14.67
C GLY A 432 11.46 3.21 14.40
N LEU A 433 11.44 3.69 13.16
CA LEU A 433 10.44 4.58 12.60
C LEU A 433 9.94 4.03 11.26
N GLY A 434 8.63 3.94 11.11
CA GLY A 434 7.92 3.79 9.85
C GLY A 434 7.33 5.13 9.44
N VAL A 435 7.42 5.48 8.15
CA VAL A 435 6.75 6.63 7.55
C VAL A 435 6.06 6.19 6.26
N GLY A 436 4.78 6.49 6.13
CA GLY A 436 3.98 6.20 4.94
C GLY A 436 3.31 7.45 4.39
N ILE A 437 3.62 7.82 3.14
CA ILE A 437 3.09 9.01 2.48
C ILE A 437 2.27 8.57 1.25
N PRO A 438 0.94 8.62 1.34
CA PRO A 438 0.07 8.35 0.20
C PRO A 438 -0.02 9.55 -0.76
N PHE A 439 -0.02 9.28 -2.07
CA PHE A 439 -0.19 10.28 -3.13
C PHE A 439 -1.31 9.87 -4.09
N SER A 440 -2.31 10.75 -4.26
CA SER A 440 -3.43 10.60 -5.20
C SER A 440 -4.29 9.35 -4.95
N ARG A 441 -5.50 9.51 -4.43
CA ARG A 441 -6.42 8.39 -4.18
C ARG A 441 -6.81 7.69 -5.49
N LEU A 442 -6.91 6.37 -5.45
CA LEU A 442 -7.60 5.55 -6.44
C LEU A 442 -9.10 5.77 -6.26
N MET A 443 -9.65 6.69 -7.06
CA MET A 443 -11.07 7.04 -7.03
C MET A 443 -11.76 6.51 -8.28
N TYR A 444 -11.74 5.21 -8.49
CA TYR A 444 -12.40 4.57 -9.63
C TYR A 444 -13.21 3.36 -9.18
#